data_AF-A0A1Q7VLX2-F1
#
_entry.id   AF-A0A1Q7VLX2-F1
#
_cell.length_a   1.000
_cell.length_b   1.000
_cell.length_c   1.000
_cell.angle_alpha   90.00
_cell.angle_beta   90.00
_cell.angle_gamma   90.00
#
_symmetry.space_group_name_H-M   'P 1'
#
loop_
_entity.id
_entity.type
_entity.pdbx_description
1 polymer ?
#
loop_
_entity_poly.entity_id
_entity_poly.type
_entity_poly.pdbx_seq_one_letter_code
_entity_poly.pdbx_strand_id
1 'polypeptide(L)'
;MSPVLVGALAGAEPLGAIASGIALSAGWLRLNGRRALLRGSFLFLAGLVAMALSPWYGLAFMLLVIGGLGTAAFATMQTSLVLTEAPPAATSRVMGIVTMCIGTGPLGVLAIGLLADQIGPAPAILVMAGIGIAGLSWTWLRLGRSPV
;
A
#
# COMPACT_ATOMS: atom_id res chain seq x y z
N MET A 1 -24.57 6.34 1.10
CA MET A 1 -24.31 4.88 1.06
C MET A 1 -24.76 4.27 2.37
N SER A 2 -25.26 3.03 2.37
CA SER A 2 -25.54 2.31 3.62
C SER A 2 -24.24 2.07 4.39
N PRO A 3 -24.21 2.21 5.73
CA PRO A 3 -23.03 1.92 6.55
C PRO A 3 -22.44 0.52 6.29
N VAL A 4 -23.31 -0.45 5.97
CA VAL A 4 -22.90 -1.83 5.64
C VAL A 4 -22.03 -1.88 4.38
N LEU A 5 -22.37 -1.10 3.35
CA LEU A 5 -21.59 -1.06 2.10
C LEU A 5 -20.24 -0.37 2.31
N VAL A 6 -20.18 0.66 3.15
CA VAL A 6 -18.92 1.32 3.51
C VAL A 6 -18.02 0.34 4.28
N GLY A 7 -18.57 -0.40 5.24
CA GLY A 7 -17.84 -1.43 5.98
C GLY A 7 -17.34 -2.57 5.08
N ALA A 8 -18.18 -3.04 4.16
CA ALA A 8 -17.79 -4.07 3.19
C ALA A 8 -16.65 -3.58 2.27
N LEU A 9 -16.73 -2.34 1.79
CA LEU A 9 -15.69 -1.73 0.95
C LEU A 9 -14.37 -1.55 1.72
N ALA A 10 -14.43 -1.16 3.01
CA ALA A 10 -13.26 -1.10 3.88
C ALA A 10 -12.62 -2.48 4.13
N GLY A 11 -13.42 -3.55 4.13
CA GLY A 11 -12.94 -4.93 4.27
C GLY A 11 -12.38 -5.55 2.98
N ALA A 12 -12.63 -4.95 1.81
CA ALA A 12 -12.24 -5.49 0.51
C ALA A 12 -10.71 -5.61 0.35
N GLU A 13 -9.97 -4.58 0.75
CA GLU A 13 -8.51 -4.58 0.68
C GLU A 13 -7.87 -5.61 1.64
N PRO A 14 -8.22 -5.66 2.94
CA PRO A 14 -7.74 -6.69 3.85
C PRO A 14 -8.05 -8.12 3.37
N LEU A 15 -9.23 -8.35 2.78
CA LEU A 15 -9.61 -9.63 2.19
C LEU A 15 -8.61 -10.06 1.10
N GLY A 16 -8.33 -9.15 0.16
CA GLY A 16 -7.36 -9.36 -0.91
C GLY A 16 -5.94 -9.58 -0.40
N ALA A 17 -5.55 -8.84 0.65
CA ALA A 17 -4.24 -8.96 1.27
C ALA A 17 -4.05 -10.30 1.98
N ILE A 18 -5.07 -10.80 2.69
CA ILE A 18 -5.03 -12.13 3.32
C ILE A 18 -4.91 -13.23 2.26
N ALA A 19 -5.76 -13.20 1.23
CA ALA A 19 -5.72 -14.20 0.15
C ALA A 19 -4.36 -14.23 -0.56
N SER A 20 -3.82 -13.05 -0.88
CA SER A 20 -2.50 -12.90 -1.51
C SER A 20 -1.36 -13.30 -0.59
N GLY A 21 -1.46 -12.97 0.71
CA GLY A 21 -0.49 -13.37 1.73
C GLY A 21 -0.41 -14.89 1.91
N ILE A 22 -1.55 -15.58 1.90
CA ILE A 22 -1.61 -17.04 1.90
C ILE A 22 -0.90 -17.58 0.66
N ALA A 23 -1.21 -17.06 -0.53
CA ALA A 23 -0.60 -17.51 -1.77
C ALA A 23 0.93 -17.24 -1.84
N LEU A 24 1.40 -16.14 -1.24
CA LEU A 24 2.83 -15.87 -1.06
C LEU A 24 3.48 -16.88 -0.09
N SER A 25 2.84 -17.16 1.04
CA SER A 25 3.35 -18.11 2.04
C SER A 25 3.38 -19.55 1.54
N ALA A 26 2.40 -19.93 0.70
CA ALA A 26 2.34 -21.23 0.03
C ALA A 26 3.36 -21.38 -1.11
N GLY A 27 4.12 -20.31 -1.43
CA GLY A 27 5.12 -20.30 -2.50
C GLY A 27 4.54 -20.22 -3.92
N TRP A 28 3.23 -19.97 -4.06
CA TRP A 28 2.57 -19.81 -5.36
C TRP A 28 2.94 -18.49 -6.04
N LEU A 29 3.17 -17.45 -5.23
CA LEU A 29 3.76 -16.18 -5.68
C LEU A 29 5.16 -16.04 -5.12
N ARG A 30 6.09 -15.58 -5.97
CA ARG A 30 7.47 -15.28 -5.58
C ARG A 30 7.73 -13.80 -5.77
N LEU A 31 8.06 -13.12 -4.68
CA LEU A 31 8.44 -11.72 -4.67
C LEU A 31 9.86 -11.64 -4.16
N ASN A 32 10.73 -10.95 -4.90
CA ASN A 32 12.14 -10.85 -4.56
C ASN A 32 12.62 -9.41 -4.69
N GLY A 33 13.24 -8.93 -3.60
CA GLY A 33 14.01 -7.70 -3.58
C GLY A 33 13.20 -6.40 -3.59
N ARG A 34 13.93 -5.30 -3.62
CA ARG A 34 13.42 -3.92 -3.47
C ARG A 34 12.39 -3.54 -4.55
N ARG A 35 12.53 -4.08 -5.77
CA ARG A 35 11.59 -3.81 -6.88
C ARG A 35 10.22 -4.44 -6.66
N ALA A 36 10.14 -5.59 -5.99
CA ALA A 36 8.86 -6.23 -5.68
C ALA A 36 8.06 -5.41 -4.67
N LEU A 37 8.73 -4.85 -3.66
CA LEU A 37 8.13 -3.89 -2.72
C LEU A 37 7.53 -2.70 -3.47
N LEU A 38 8.32 -2.03 -4.30
CA LEU A 38 7.88 -0.85 -5.03
C LEU A 38 6.72 -1.15 -5.99
N ARG A 39 6.79 -2.27 -6.73
CA ARG A 39 5.69 -2.71 -7.61
C ARG A 39 4.41 -2.99 -6.83
N GLY A 40 4.51 -3.63 -5.66
CA GLY A 40 3.37 -3.86 -4.77
C GLY A 40 2.73 -2.55 -4.31
N SER A 41 3.55 -1.60 -3.85
CA SER A 41 3.07 -0.27 -3.45
C SER A 41 2.41 0.48 -4.61
N PHE A 42 3.00 0.46 -5.81
CA PHE A 42 2.39 1.06 -7.00
C PHE A 42 1.06 0.39 -7.36
N LEU A 43 0.97 -0.94 -7.29
CA LEU A 43 -0.26 -1.68 -7.56
C LEU A 43 -1.38 -1.25 -6.62
N PHE A 44 -1.10 -1.15 -5.32
CA PHE A 44 -2.08 -0.70 -4.34
C PHE A 44 -2.55 0.74 -4.62
N LEU A 45 -1.62 1.67 -4.84
CA LEU A 45 -1.97 3.07 -5.12
C LEU A 45 -2.71 3.24 -6.45
N ALA A 46 -2.33 2.50 -7.49
CA ALA A 46 -3.07 2.48 -8.76
C ALA A 46 -4.48 1.91 -8.57
N GLY A 47 -4.64 0.87 -7.74
CA GLY A 47 -5.94 0.34 -7.35
C GLY A 47 -6.80 1.36 -6.63
N LEU A 48 -6.24 2.15 -5.71
CA LEU A 48 -6.94 3.24 -5.03
C LEU A 48 -7.38 4.34 -6.00
N VAL A 49 -6.52 4.75 -6.94
CA VAL A 49 -6.87 5.74 -7.96
C VAL A 49 -8.01 5.23 -8.85
N ALA A 50 -7.91 4.00 -9.34
CA ALA A 50 -8.95 3.38 -10.16
C ALA A 50 -10.26 3.24 -9.39
N MET A 51 -10.19 2.89 -8.10
CA MET A 51 -11.35 2.78 -7.22
C MET A 51 -12.02 4.15 -7.01
N ALA A 52 -11.25 5.20 -6.76
CA ALA A 52 -11.78 6.56 -6.56
C ALA A 52 -12.48 7.12 -7.81
N LEU A 53 -12.05 6.67 -9.00
CA LEU A 53 -12.66 7.04 -10.29
C LEU A 53 -13.81 6.11 -10.70
N SER A 54 -14.05 5.01 -9.97
CA SER A 54 -15.06 4.02 -10.34
C SER A 54 -16.48 4.52 -10.06
N PRO A 55 -17.38 4.54 -11.06
CA PRO A 55 -18.78 4.89 -10.82
C PRO A 55 -19.59 3.72 -10.24
N TRP A 56 -19.05 2.49 -10.27
CA TRP A 56 -19.74 1.28 -9.83
C TRP A 56 -19.17 0.75 -8.53
N TYR A 57 -20.03 0.48 -7.55
CA TYR A 57 -19.63 -0.08 -6.25
C TYR A 57 -18.93 -1.45 -6.40
N GLY A 58 -19.49 -2.35 -7.22
CA GLY A 58 -18.89 -3.68 -7.43
C GLY A 58 -17.49 -3.63 -8.03
N LEU A 59 -17.26 -2.70 -8.97
CA LEU A 59 -15.94 -2.47 -9.55
C LEU A 59 -14.97 -1.89 -8.50
N ALA A 60 -15.40 -0.91 -7.71
CA ALA A 60 -14.60 -0.35 -6.62
C ALA A 60 -14.18 -1.42 -5.61
N PHE A 61 -15.11 -2.30 -5.23
CA PHE A 61 -14.82 -3.43 -4.34
C PHE A 61 -13.77 -4.37 -4.94
N MET A 62 -13.94 -4.79 -6.20
CA MET A 62 -12.99 -5.69 -6.85
C MET A 62 -11.61 -5.06 -7.02
N LEU A 63 -11.53 -3.76 -7.32
CA LEU A 63 -10.28 -3.03 -7.40
C LEU A 63 -9.53 -2.99 -6.06
N LEU A 64 -10.25 -2.86 -4.94
CA LEU A 64 -9.64 -2.93 -3.61
C LEU A 64 -9.19 -4.35 -3.24
N VAL A 65 -9.96 -5.38 -3.59
CA VAL A 65 -9.53 -6.78 -3.43
C VAL A 65 -8.24 -7.03 -4.21
N ILE A 66 -8.16 -6.59 -5.46
CA ILE A 66 -6.93 -6.69 -6.27
C ILE A 66 -5.80 -5.84 -5.66
N GLY A 67 -6.12 -4.65 -5.17
CA GLY A 67 -5.18 -3.77 -4.46
C GLY A 67 -4.55 -4.41 -3.23
N GLY A 68 -5.29 -5.31 -2.56
CA GLY A 68 -4.77 -6.10 -1.43
C GLY A 68 -3.54 -6.95 -1.77
N LEU A 69 -3.36 -7.37 -3.02
CA LEU A 69 -2.09 -7.99 -3.46
C LEU A 69 -0.91 -7.03 -3.31
N GLY A 70 -1.12 -5.76 -3.62
CA GLY A 70 -0.12 -4.70 -3.43
C GLY A 70 0.22 -4.49 -1.96
N THR A 71 -0.78 -4.47 -1.08
CA THR A 71 -0.60 -4.42 0.37
C THR A 71 0.20 -5.61 0.88
N ALA A 72 -0.16 -6.83 0.49
CA ALA A 72 0.55 -8.05 0.88
C ALA A 72 2.01 -8.02 0.40
N ALA A 73 2.25 -7.67 -0.87
CA ALA A 73 3.58 -7.56 -1.43
C ALA A 73 4.43 -6.52 -0.69
N PHE A 74 3.86 -5.34 -0.40
CA PHE A 74 4.52 -4.29 0.37
C PHE A 74 4.87 -4.76 1.79
N ALA A 75 3.91 -5.28 2.54
CA ALA A 75 4.10 -5.70 3.92
C ALA A 75 5.12 -6.84 4.05
N THR A 76 5.05 -7.86 3.18
CA THR A 76 5.99 -8.98 3.19
C THR A 76 7.40 -8.53 2.80
N MET A 77 7.55 -7.76 1.71
CA MET A 77 8.87 -7.32 1.26
C MET A 77 9.49 -6.30 2.21
N GLN A 78 8.71 -5.44 2.87
CA GLN A 78 9.21 -4.47 3.85
C GLN A 78 9.96 -5.20 4.97
N THR A 79 9.34 -6.23 5.55
CA THR A 79 9.98 -7.01 6.61
C THR A 79 11.15 -7.84 6.08
N SER A 80 10.97 -8.52 4.94
CA SER A 80 12.01 -9.36 4.34
C SER A 80 13.27 -8.57 4.03
N LEU A 81 13.15 -7.40 3.40
CA LEU A 81 14.30 -6.55 3.06
C LEU A 81 15.08 -6.09 4.30
N VAL A 82 14.38 -5.75 5.40
CA VAL A 82 15.08 -5.40 6.64
C VAL A 82 15.87 -6.59 7.18
N LEU A 83 15.31 -7.80 7.13
CA LEU A 83 15.98 -9.00 7.60
C LEU A 83 17.14 -9.44 6.71
N THR A 84 17.07 -9.22 5.40
CA THR A 84 18.08 -9.70 4.45
C THR A 84 19.14 -8.67 4.09
N GLU A 85 18.83 -7.37 4.12
CA GLU A 85 19.72 -6.30 3.65
C GLU A 85 20.33 -5.47 4.78
N ALA A 86 19.72 -5.44 5.97
CA ALA A 86 20.28 -4.69 7.08
C ALA A 86 21.44 -5.46 7.74
N PRO A 87 22.52 -4.77 8.17
CA PRO A 87 23.55 -5.40 8.99
C PRO A 87 22.94 -6.02 10.25
N PRO A 88 23.37 -7.23 10.69
CA PRO A 88 22.76 -7.93 11.82
C PRO A 88 22.68 -7.10 13.11
N ALA A 89 23.69 -6.25 13.35
CA ALA A 89 23.74 -5.37 14.51
C ALA A 89 22.72 -4.20 14.46
N ALA A 90 22.09 -3.96 13.32
CA ALA A 90 21.18 -2.83 13.06
C ALA A 90 19.75 -3.26 12.69
N THR A 91 19.49 -4.55 12.39
CA THR A 91 18.19 -5.06 11.96
C THR A 91 17.03 -4.63 12.87
N SER A 92 17.20 -4.73 14.20
CA SER A 92 16.19 -4.29 15.16
C SER A 92 15.96 -2.78 15.17
N ARG A 93 17.02 -1.98 14.99
CA ARG A 93 16.92 -0.52 14.88
C ARG A 93 16.19 -0.11 13.61
N VAL A 94 16.50 -0.74 12.47
CA VAL A 94 15.82 -0.49 11.20
C VAL A 94 14.34 -0.87 11.30
N MET A 95 14.02 -2.03 11.89
CA MET A 95 12.63 -2.42 12.13
C MET A 95 11.92 -1.43 13.07
N GLY A 96 12.61 -0.92 14.09
CA GLY A 96 12.07 0.13 14.96
C GLY A 96 11.70 1.41 14.22
N ILE A 97 12.53 1.85 13.26
CA ILE A 97 12.22 3.00 12.39
C ILE A 97 11.00 2.70 11.51
N VAL A 98 10.94 1.51 10.91
CA VAL A 98 9.78 1.09 10.10
C VAL A 98 8.49 1.14 10.92
N THR A 99 8.50 0.59 12.14
CA THR A 99 7.36 0.63 13.06
C THR A 99 6.96 2.06 13.44
N MET A 100 7.94 2.92 13.71
CA MET A 100 7.70 4.35 13.96
C MET A 100 7.00 5.01 12.77
N CYS A 101 7.46 4.75 11.53
CA CYS A 101 6.82 5.25 10.32
C CYS A 101 5.39 4.75 10.17
N ILE A 102 5.12 3.46 10.41
CA ILE A 102 3.74 2.93 10.42
C ILE A 102 2.88 3.64 11.47
N GLY A 103 3.45 3.93 12.64
CA GLY A 103 2.81 4.69 13.71
C GLY A 103 2.37 6.10 13.34
N THR A 104 2.86 6.67 12.24
CA THR A 104 2.39 7.96 11.70
C THR A 104 1.07 7.88 10.93
N GLY A 105 0.53 6.67 10.71
CA GLY A 105 -0.74 6.44 10.02
C GLY A 105 -1.92 7.35 10.43
N PRO A 106 -2.13 7.64 11.74
CA PRO A 106 -3.18 8.57 12.18
C PRO A 106 -3.07 9.98 11.58
N LEU A 107 -1.86 10.48 11.29
CA LEU A 107 -1.67 11.77 10.62
C LEU A 107 -2.22 11.74 9.19
N GLY A 108 -2.05 10.62 8.49
CA GLY A 108 -2.64 10.41 7.16
C GLY A 108 -4.17 10.36 7.21
N VAL A 109 -4.74 9.72 8.24
CA VAL A 109 -6.20 9.67 8.47
C VAL A 109 -6.78 11.07 8.71
N LEU A 110 -6.11 11.89 9.52
CA LEU A 110 -6.50 13.29 9.74
C LEU A 110 -6.40 14.10 8.44
N ALA A 111 -5.30 13.97 7.71
CA ALA A 111 -5.08 14.69 6.46
C ALA A 111 -6.13 14.36 5.40
N ILE A 112 -6.42 13.07 5.16
CA ILE A 112 -7.43 12.67 4.18
C ILE A 112 -8.84 13.06 4.64
N GLY A 113 -9.13 13.03 5.94
CA GLY A 113 -10.41 13.49 6.49
C GLY A 113 -10.66 14.98 6.23
N LEU A 114 -9.67 15.83 6.52
CA LEU A 114 -9.73 17.27 6.25
C LEU A 114 -9.86 17.60 4.76
N LEU A 115 -9.19 16.82 3.89
CA LEU A 115 -9.35 16.98 2.45
C LEU A 115 -10.72 16.52 1.98
N ALA A 116 -11.21 15.39 2.50
CA ALA A 116 -12.52 14.86 2.12
C ALA A 116 -13.66 15.80 2.50
N ASP A 117 -13.54 16.51 3.62
CA ASP A 117 -14.51 17.54 4.03
C ASP A 117 -14.53 18.74 3.08
N GLN A 118 -13.37 19.16 2.56
CA GLN A 118 -13.25 20.35 1.71
C GLN A 118 -13.55 20.09 0.22
N ILE A 119 -13.05 18.99 -0.33
CA ILE A 119 -13.09 18.69 -1.77
C ILE A 119 -13.82 17.38 -2.10
N GLY A 120 -14.38 16.72 -1.10
CA GLY A 120 -15.09 15.46 -1.24
C GLY A 120 -14.18 14.22 -1.17
N PRO A 121 -14.74 13.02 -0.91
CA PRO A 121 -13.95 11.81 -0.64
C PRO A 121 -13.10 11.33 -1.81
N ALA A 122 -13.65 11.27 -3.03
CA ALA A 122 -12.92 10.75 -4.19
C ALA A 122 -11.73 11.65 -4.58
N PRO A 123 -11.87 12.99 -4.70
CA PRO A 123 -10.72 13.87 -4.94
C PRO A 123 -9.67 13.81 -3.83
N ALA A 124 -10.07 13.67 -2.56
CA ALA A 124 -9.13 13.51 -1.45
C ALA A 124 -8.29 12.23 -1.57
N ILE A 125 -8.90 11.10 -1.94
CA ILE A 125 -8.20 9.84 -2.22
C ILE A 125 -7.21 10.03 -3.38
N LEU A 126 -7.62 10.69 -4.46
CA LEU A 126 -6.77 10.94 -5.63
C LEU A 126 -5.55 11.79 -5.28
N VAL A 127 -5.71 12.84 -4.48
CA VAL A 127 -4.61 13.68 -4.00
C VAL A 127 -3.64 12.85 -3.15
N MET A 128 -4.14 12.12 -2.16
CA MET A 128 -3.29 11.29 -1.29
C MET A 128 -2.55 10.19 -2.05
N ALA A 129 -3.26 9.46 -2.93
CA ALA A 129 -2.65 8.45 -3.77
C ALA A 129 -1.62 9.06 -4.73
N GLY A 130 -1.91 10.24 -5.29
CA GLY A 130 -1.00 10.99 -6.16
C GLY A 130 0.31 11.38 -5.46
N ILE A 131 0.25 11.87 -4.21
CA ILE A 131 1.44 12.15 -3.40
C ILE A 131 2.25 10.88 -3.15
N GLY A 132 1.57 9.78 -2.81
CA GLY A 132 2.21 8.47 -2.63
C GLY A 132 2.93 7.98 -3.90
N ILE A 133 2.27 8.08 -5.06
CA ILE A 133 2.82 7.71 -6.36
C ILE A 133 4.04 8.58 -6.68
N ALA A 134 3.96 9.89 -6.49
CA ALA A 134 5.08 10.80 -6.72
C ALA A 134 6.30 10.43 -5.83
N GLY A 135 6.05 10.13 -4.55
CA GLY A 135 7.08 9.65 -3.62
C GLY A 135 7.71 8.33 -4.05
N LEU A 136 6.90 7.35 -4.48
CA LEU A 136 7.39 6.08 -5.00
C LEU A 136 8.15 6.22 -6.31
N SER A 137 7.71 7.10 -7.21
CA SER A 137 8.41 7.37 -8.48
C SER A 137 9.78 7.99 -8.19
N TRP A 138 9.87 8.89 -7.22
CA TRP A 138 11.13 9.47 -6.78
C TRP A 138 12.09 8.41 -6.21
N THR A 139 11.60 7.52 -5.34
CA THR A 139 12.44 6.45 -4.78
C THR A 139 12.87 5.44 -5.84
N TRP A 140 11.98 5.11 -6.78
CA TRP A 140 12.29 4.24 -7.93
C TRP A 140 13.42 4.80 -8.79
N LEU A 141 13.35 6.09 -9.14
CA LEU A 141 14.38 6.77 -9.93
C LEU A 141 15.73 6.82 -9.21
N ARG A 142 15.73 7.00 -7.88
CA ARG A 142 16.97 6.96 -7.09
C ARG A 142 17.56 5.56 -7.04
N LEU A 143 16.72 4.52 -6.92
CA LEU A 143 17.19 3.13 -6.89
C LEU A 143 17.85 2.72 -8.21
N GLY A 144 17.38 3.23 -9.36
CA GLY A 144 17.98 2.98 -10.66
C GLY A 144 19.33 3.68 -10.88
N ARG A 145 19.70 4.65 -10.02
CA ARG A 145 20.95 5.41 -10.11
C ARG A 145 22.03 4.94 -9.13
N SER A 146 21.68 4.09 -8.17
CA SER A 146 22.67 3.51 -7.25
C SER A 146 23.42 2.38 -7.98
N PRO A 147 24.76 2.47 -8.13
CA PRO A 147 25.53 1.33 -8.60
C PRO A 147 25.40 0.21 -7.55
N VAL A 148 25.09 -0.99 -8.03
CA VAL A 148 25.08 -2.23 -7.24
C VAL A 148 26.52 -2.60 -6.90
#